data_AF-A0AAW6MBL6-F1
#
_entry.id   AF-A0AAW6MBL6-F1
#
_cell.length_a   1.000
_cell.length_b   1.000
_cell.length_c   1.000
_cell.angle_alpha   90.00
_cell.angle_beta   90.00
_cell.angle_gamma   90.00
#
_symmetry.space_group_name_H-M   'P 1'
#
loop_
_entity.id
_entity.type
_entity.pdbx_description
1 polymer ?
#
loop_
_entity_poly.entity_id
_entity_poly.type
_entity_poly.pdbx_seq_one_letter_code
_entity_poly.pdbx_strand_id
1 'polypeptide(L)'
;MQKHRMSGQYQKTDKRIAWPIIIMNFTGVYDYEAFAWNNKFIWLDCRHLYGTDGYCDREGALALKGMIADYPAEGVHFIDSGKYHYLTKFWTDKLETPFSLIVFDHHPEMQPPLFDNILSCGSWVK
;
A
#
# COMPACT_ATOMS: atom_id res chain seq x y z
N MET A 1 16.03 -40.45 47.34
CA MET A 1 15.42 -40.80 46.03
C MET A 1 15.85 -39.77 44.99
N GLN A 2 16.36 -40.26 43.87
CA GLN A 2 16.83 -39.49 42.72
C GLN A 2 15.67 -39.04 41.81
N LYS A 3 15.95 -37.98 41.02
CA LYS A 3 15.40 -37.67 39.67
C LYS A 3 13.95 -37.15 39.64
N HIS A 4 13.53 -36.21 38.79
CA HIS A 4 14.07 -35.69 37.54
C HIS A 4 13.61 -34.25 37.28
N ARG A 5 14.50 -33.51 36.60
CA ARG A 5 14.28 -32.27 35.85
C ARG A 5 13.20 -32.48 34.78
N MET A 6 12.17 -31.64 34.75
CA MET A 6 11.24 -31.45 33.62
C MET A 6 11.40 -29.99 33.17
N SER A 7 12.37 -29.67 32.31
CA SER A 7 12.19 -29.52 30.86
C SER A 7 10.92 -28.75 30.46
N GLY A 8 11.10 -27.44 30.32
CA GLY A 8 10.69 -26.65 29.16
C GLY A 8 9.28 -26.82 28.61
N GLN A 9 8.46 -25.79 28.82
CA GLN A 9 7.69 -25.21 27.72
C GLN A 9 7.94 -23.71 27.72
N TYR A 10 9.03 -23.31 27.06
CA TYR A 10 9.18 -21.95 26.57
C TYR A 10 8.05 -21.79 25.56
N GLN A 11 6.98 -21.11 25.95
CA GLN A 11 5.92 -20.66 25.04
C GLN A 11 6.62 -19.83 23.97
N LYS A 12 6.93 -20.46 22.83
CA LYS A 12 7.32 -19.73 21.62
C LYS A 12 6.11 -18.88 21.28
N THR A 13 6.12 -17.62 21.71
CA THR A 13 5.25 -16.62 21.15
C THR A 13 5.60 -16.59 19.67
N ASP A 14 4.73 -17.19 18.86
CA ASP A 14 4.72 -17.02 17.42
C ASP A 14 4.46 -15.54 17.17
N LYS A 15 5.52 -14.73 17.22
CA LYS A 15 5.52 -13.33 16.79
C LYS A 15 5.50 -13.35 15.26
N ARG A 16 4.42 -13.89 14.68
CA ARG A 16 4.02 -13.50 13.34
C ARG A 16 3.88 -11.98 13.40
N ILE A 17 4.83 -11.28 12.79
CA ILE A 17 4.71 -9.86 12.52
C ILE A 17 3.41 -9.74 11.74
N ALA A 18 2.39 -9.14 12.34
CA ALA A 18 1.15 -8.85 11.62
C ALA A 18 1.48 -7.66 10.73
N TRP A 19 1.53 -7.89 9.42
CA TRP A 19 1.77 -6.82 8.46
C TRP A 19 0.53 -5.91 8.45
N PRO A 20 0.71 -4.58 8.38
CA PRO A 20 -0.41 -3.67 8.34
C PRO A 20 -1.24 -3.91 7.07
N ILE A 21 -2.54 -3.69 7.21
CA ILE A 21 -3.48 -3.64 6.10
C ILE A 21 -3.96 -2.20 6.04
N ILE A 22 -3.66 -1.52 4.94
CA ILE A 22 -3.94 -0.10 4.72
C ILE A 22 -4.96 0.03 3.61
N ILE A 23 -6.02 0.79 3.84
CA ILE A 23 -7.05 1.13 2.85
C ILE A 23 -6.89 2.60 2.50
N MET A 24 -6.61 2.88 1.22
CA MET A 24 -6.54 4.22 0.68
C MET A 24 -7.83 4.53 -0.07
N ASN A 25 -8.74 5.25 0.60
CA ASN A 25 -10.12 5.48 0.14
C ASN A 25 -10.23 6.81 -0.60
N PHE A 26 -10.33 6.77 -1.92
CA PHE A 26 -10.44 7.96 -2.77
C PHE A 26 -11.87 8.24 -3.21
N THR A 27 -12.71 7.21 -3.35
CA THR A 27 -14.06 7.33 -3.94
C THR A 27 -15.18 7.06 -2.93
N GLY A 28 -14.86 6.45 -1.79
CA GLY A 28 -15.86 5.91 -0.86
C GLY A 28 -16.27 4.47 -1.15
N VAL A 29 -15.67 3.80 -2.15
CA VAL A 29 -16.07 2.43 -2.54
C VAL A 29 -16.00 1.44 -1.38
N TYR A 30 -14.99 1.58 -0.51
CA TYR A 30 -14.80 0.68 0.64
C TYR A 30 -15.87 0.82 1.72
N ASP A 31 -16.66 1.89 1.71
CA ASP A 31 -17.81 2.04 2.63
C ASP A 31 -18.87 0.95 2.37
N TYR A 32 -18.89 0.37 1.16
CA TYR A 32 -19.82 -0.68 0.73
C TYR A 32 -19.23 -2.09 0.80
N GLU A 33 -17.95 -2.22 1.14
CA GLU A 33 -17.23 -3.49 1.13
C GLU A 33 -17.14 -4.08 2.55
N ALA A 34 -17.86 -5.17 2.81
CA ALA A 34 -17.96 -5.75 4.16
C ALA A 34 -16.59 -6.14 4.77
N PHE A 35 -15.60 -6.49 3.93
CA PHE A 35 -14.26 -6.83 4.41
C PHE A 35 -13.52 -5.61 5.01
N ALA A 36 -13.86 -4.39 4.57
CA ALA A 36 -13.17 -3.16 4.92
C ALA A 36 -13.48 -2.70 6.35
N TRP A 37 -14.60 -3.14 6.95
CA TRP A 37 -15.02 -2.79 8.31
C TRP A 37 -14.23 -3.48 9.43
N ASN A 38 -13.11 -4.13 9.10
CA ASN A 38 -12.21 -4.71 10.08
C ASN A 38 -11.45 -3.59 10.83
N ASN A 39 -11.68 -3.49 12.15
CA ASN A 39 -11.06 -2.46 13.00
C ASN A 39 -9.54 -2.55 13.14
N LYS A 40 -8.90 -3.60 12.61
CA LYS A 40 -7.45 -3.73 12.53
C LYS A 40 -6.85 -3.05 11.30
N PHE A 41 -7.68 -2.65 10.34
CA PHE A 41 -7.22 -2.00 9.12
C PHE A 41 -7.04 -0.51 9.36
N ILE A 42 -6.01 0.05 8.74
CA ILE A 42 -5.72 1.48 8.78
C ILE A 42 -6.44 2.11 7.60
N TRP A 43 -7.30 3.09 7.88
CA TRP A 43 -8.01 3.83 6.84
C TRP A 43 -7.34 5.18 6.61
N LEU A 44 -6.93 5.42 5.38
CA LEU A 44 -6.46 6.70 4.88
C LEU A 44 -7.58 7.28 3.99
N ASP A 45 -8.25 8.31 4.49
CA ASP A 45 -9.27 9.03 3.72
C ASP A 45 -8.60 10.00 2.75
N CYS A 46 -8.62 9.67 1.47
CA CYS A 46 -8.02 10.43 0.39
C CYS A 46 -9.05 11.27 -0.39
N ARG A 47 -10.35 11.24 -0.04
CA ARG A 47 -11.43 11.91 -0.78
C ARG A 47 -11.27 13.43 -0.87
N HIS A 48 -10.50 14.01 0.04
CA HIS A 48 -10.23 15.45 0.10
C HIS A 48 -9.02 15.87 -0.76
N LEU A 49 -8.31 14.91 -1.37
CA LEU A 49 -7.14 15.20 -2.19
C LEU A 49 -7.57 15.58 -3.61
N TYR A 50 -6.91 16.59 -4.16
CA TYR A 50 -7.09 17.07 -5.53
C TYR A 50 -5.91 16.66 -6.40
N GLY A 51 -6.12 16.60 -7.71
CA GLY A 51 -5.05 16.28 -8.65
C GLY A 51 -4.58 14.82 -8.58
N THR A 52 -5.49 13.90 -8.26
CA THR A 52 -5.22 12.46 -8.08
C THR A 52 -6.12 11.52 -8.91
N ASP A 53 -7.16 12.04 -9.58
CA ASP A 53 -8.12 11.19 -10.33
C ASP A 53 -7.55 10.80 -11.70
N GLY A 54 -7.00 9.58 -11.82
CA GLY A 54 -6.43 9.03 -13.07
C GLY A 54 -5.06 9.60 -13.46
N TYR A 55 -4.79 10.85 -13.08
CA TYR A 55 -3.52 11.53 -13.21
C TYR A 55 -3.15 12.19 -11.89
N CYS A 56 -1.89 12.03 -11.51
CA CYS A 56 -1.33 12.64 -10.31
C CYS A 56 -0.45 13.83 -10.71
N ASP A 57 -0.91 15.02 -10.36
CA ASP A 57 -0.09 16.22 -10.48
C ASP A 57 0.94 16.31 -9.34
N ARG A 58 1.79 17.34 -9.39
CA ARG A 58 2.86 17.54 -8.40
C ARG A 58 2.33 17.74 -6.98
N GLU A 59 1.26 18.49 -6.81
CA GLU A 59 0.71 18.80 -5.49
C GLU A 59 -0.01 17.57 -4.90
N GLY A 60 -0.79 16.86 -5.73
CA GLY A 60 -1.38 15.57 -5.37
C GLY A 60 -0.32 14.55 -4.98
N ALA A 61 0.79 14.49 -5.70
CA ALA A 61 1.90 13.59 -5.38
C ALA A 61 2.56 13.93 -4.04
N LEU A 62 2.77 15.22 -3.73
CA LEU A 62 3.32 15.66 -2.45
C LEU A 62 2.37 15.34 -1.29
N ALA A 63 1.07 15.59 -1.47
CA ALA A 63 0.06 15.30 -0.46
C ALA A 63 -0.04 13.79 -0.18
N LEU A 64 -0.05 12.97 -1.22
CA LEU A 64 -0.08 11.50 -1.10
C LEU A 64 1.17 10.97 -0.41
N LYS A 65 2.36 11.46 -0.78
CA LYS A 65 3.62 11.08 -0.13
C LYS A 65 3.65 11.47 1.34
N GLY A 66 3.13 12.65 1.69
CA GLY A 66 2.98 13.07 3.09
C GLY A 66 2.03 12.16 3.87
N MET A 67 0.90 11.79 3.27
CA MET A 67 -0.10 10.92 3.90
C MET A 67 0.43 9.51 4.19
N ILE A 68 1.28 8.95 3.32
CA ILE A 68 1.84 7.61 3.48
C ILE A 68 3.18 7.59 4.23
N ALA A 69 3.71 8.74 4.64
CA ALA A 69 5.09 8.88 5.13
C ALA A 69 5.38 7.96 6.33
N ASP A 70 4.47 7.93 7.30
CA ASP A 70 4.63 7.20 8.56
C ASP A 70 4.28 5.71 8.48
N TYR A 71 3.84 5.24 7.32
CA TYR A 71 3.44 3.85 7.10
C TYR A 71 4.53 3.05 6.37
N PRO A 72 4.78 1.78 6.73
CA PRO A 72 5.79 0.96 6.07
C PRO A 72 5.36 0.59 4.65
N ALA A 73 6.34 0.23 3.81
CA ALA A 73 6.07 -0.31 2.48
C ALA A 73 5.59 -1.77 2.55
N GLU A 74 6.01 -2.48 3.59
CA GLU A 74 5.65 -3.86 3.89
C GLU A 74 4.24 -3.91 4.47
N GLY A 75 3.31 -4.48 3.71
CA GLY A 75 1.91 -4.49 4.07
C GLY A 75 1.04 -5.04 2.96
N VAL A 76 -0.26 -5.07 3.21
CA VAL A 76 -1.26 -5.16 2.14
C VAL A 76 -1.89 -3.79 2.00
N HIS A 77 -1.72 -3.16 0.84
CA HIS A 77 -2.24 -1.83 0.56
C HIS A 77 -3.38 -1.94 -0.45
N PHE A 78 -4.60 -1.70 0.02
CA PHE A 78 -5.77 -1.55 -0.83
C PHE A 78 -5.76 -0.13 -1.39
N ILE A 79 -5.60 -0.04 -2.70
CA ILE A 79 -5.66 1.20 -3.48
C ILE A 79 -6.93 1.08 -4.31
N ASP A 80 -7.84 2.06 -4.15
CA ASP A 80 -9.22 2.17 -4.65
C ASP A 80 -9.49 1.60 -6.06
N SER A 81 -10.17 2.31 -6.95
CA SER A 81 -10.33 1.87 -8.33
C SER A 81 -9.00 1.93 -9.10
N GLY A 82 -8.94 1.29 -10.27
CA GLY A 82 -7.78 1.31 -11.17
C GLY A 82 -7.33 2.70 -11.62
N LYS A 83 -8.10 3.76 -11.34
CA LYS A 83 -7.68 5.16 -11.56
C LYS A 83 -6.55 5.62 -10.63
N TYR A 84 -6.29 4.88 -9.55
CA TYR A 84 -5.33 5.27 -8.52
C TYR A 84 -4.13 4.33 -8.43
N HIS A 85 -4.04 3.28 -9.26
CA HIS A 85 -2.99 2.27 -9.12
C HIS A 85 -1.57 2.82 -9.29
N TYR A 86 -1.41 4.00 -9.91
CA TYR A 86 -0.13 4.69 -10.02
C TYR A 86 0.52 4.93 -8.65
N LEU A 87 -0.30 4.94 -7.58
CA LEU A 87 0.10 5.09 -6.19
C LEU A 87 0.99 3.94 -5.71
N THR A 88 0.93 2.78 -6.37
CA THR A 88 1.87 1.66 -6.17
C THR A 88 3.31 2.14 -6.26
N LYS A 89 3.60 3.08 -7.18
CA LYS A 89 4.92 3.70 -7.30
C LYS A 89 5.39 4.32 -5.98
N PHE A 90 4.52 5.07 -5.28
CA PHE A 90 4.93 5.75 -4.05
C PHE A 90 5.19 4.76 -2.91
N TRP A 91 4.49 3.64 -2.88
CA TRP A 91 4.79 2.56 -1.93
C TRP A 91 6.12 1.86 -2.27
N THR A 92 6.36 1.56 -3.55
CA THR A 92 7.62 0.91 -3.97
C THR A 92 8.83 1.83 -3.87
N ASP A 93 8.65 3.16 -4.02
CA ASP A 93 9.72 4.17 -3.83
C ASP A 93 10.29 4.16 -2.40
N LYS A 94 9.57 3.58 -1.42
CA LYS A 94 10.01 3.44 -0.04
C LYS A 94 10.91 2.21 0.19
N LEU A 95 11.00 1.31 -0.78
CA LEU A 95 11.84 0.10 -0.69
C LEU A 95 13.30 0.47 -0.98
N GLU A 96 14.17 0.32 0.02
CA GLU A 96 15.60 0.68 -0.08
C GLU A 96 16.48 -0.47 -0.61
N THR A 97 15.93 -1.67 -0.74
CA THR A 97 16.64 -2.86 -1.23
C THR A 97 16.07 -3.33 -2.56
N PRO A 98 16.88 -3.97 -3.43
CA PRO A 98 16.37 -4.56 -4.66
C PRO A 98 15.21 -5.52 -4.39
N PHE A 99 14.15 -5.42 -5.19
CA PHE A 99 12.95 -6.24 -5.07
C PHE A 99 12.50 -6.75 -6.44
N SER A 100 11.69 -7.79 -6.44
CA SER A 100 10.99 -8.26 -7.64
C SER A 100 9.55 -7.76 -7.61
N LEU A 101 9.12 -7.13 -8.69
CA LEU A 101 7.75 -6.68 -8.88
C LEU A 101 7.01 -7.69 -9.76
N ILE A 102 5.88 -8.20 -9.28
CA ILE A 102 4.96 -9.03 -10.06
C ILE A 102 3.68 -8.23 -10.24
N VAL A 103 3.38 -7.87 -11.49
CA VAL A 103 2.19 -7.08 -11.84
C VAL A 103 1.23 -7.96 -12.64
N PHE A 104 -0.02 -7.98 -12.22
CA PHE A 104 -1.13 -8.54 -13.01
C PHE A 104 -1.99 -7.37 -13.49
N ASP A 105 -1.74 -6.90 -14.70
CA ASP A 105 -2.55 -5.88 -15.35
C ASP A 105 -2.83 -6.30 -16.80
N HIS A 106 -3.93 -5.80 -17.35
CA HIS A 106 -4.26 -5.94 -18.76
C HIS A 106 -3.46 -4.95 -19.64
N HIS A 107 -2.99 -3.84 -19.05
CA HIS A 107 -2.21 -2.81 -19.70
C HIS A 107 -0.73 -2.98 -19.36
N PRO A 108 0.20 -2.65 -20.28
CA PRO A 108 1.62 -2.80 -20.03
C PRO A 108 2.22 -1.74 -19.07
N GLU A 109 1.48 -0.69 -18.70
CA GLU A 109 1.83 0.37 -17.69
C GLU A 109 3.22 1.05 -17.80
N MET A 110 3.96 0.76 -18.86
CA MET A 110 5.32 1.24 -19.14
C MET A 110 5.34 2.29 -20.26
N GLN A 111 4.20 2.94 -20.53
CA GLN A 111 4.15 4.01 -21.53
C GLN A 111 4.86 5.24 -21.00
N PRO A 112 5.62 5.96 -21.84
CA PRO A 112 6.17 7.25 -21.44
C PRO A 112 5.01 8.20 -21.07
N PRO A 113 5.16 9.01 -20.01
CA PRO A 113 4.13 9.98 -19.65
C PRO A 113 3.89 10.96 -20.81
N LEU A 114 2.62 11.25 -21.08
CA LEU A 114 2.20 12.20 -22.14
C LEU A 114 2.68 13.64 -21.86
N PHE A 115 2.95 13.98 -20.59
CA PHE A 115 3.41 15.28 -20.16
C PHE A 115 4.52 15.12 -19.11
N ASP A 116 5.55 15.95 -19.20
CA ASP A 116 6.61 16.00 -18.19
C ASP A 116 6.02 16.33 -16.81
N ASN A 117 6.46 15.60 -15.78
CA ASN A 117 6.06 15.74 -14.38
C ASN A 117 4.63 15.30 -14.00
N ILE A 118 3.89 14.64 -14.90
CA ILE A 118 2.61 13.99 -14.55
C ILE A 118 2.81 12.48 -14.41
N LEU A 119 2.42 11.94 -13.26
CA LEU A 119 2.37 10.50 -13.03
C LEU A 119 0.97 9.99 -13.42
N SER A 120 0.92 8.85 -14.12
CA SER A 120 -0.34 8.24 -14.53
C SER A 120 -0.29 6.73 -14.35
N CYS A 121 -1.46 6.10 -14.39
CA CYS A 121 -1.61 4.64 -14.42
C CYS A 121 -0.85 3.97 -15.58
N GLY A 122 -0.63 4.68 -16.69
CA GLY A 122 0.08 4.14 -17.83
C GLY A 122 1.60 4.26 -17.77
N SER A 123 2.16 4.94 -16.76
CA SER A 123 3.56 5.39 -16.77
C SER A 123 4.29 5.24 -15.43
N TRP A 124 3.72 4.46 -14.51
CA TRP A 124 4.23 4.36 -13.14
C TRP A 124 5.34 3.32 -12.99
N VAL A 125 5.32 2.26 -13.82
CA VAL A 125 6.39 1.27 -13.93
C VAL A 125 7.47 1.81 -14.86
N LYS A 126 8.73 1.84 -14.41
CA LYS A 126 9.89 2.29 -15.19
C LYS A 126 11.05 1.32 -15.05
#